data_AF-A0A7X0RGS4-F1
#
_entry.id   AF-A0A7X0RGS4-F1
#
_cell.length_a   1.000
_cell.length_b   1.000
_cell.length_c   1.000
_cell.angle_alpha   90.00
_cell.angle_beta   90.00
_cell.angle_gamma   90.00
#
_symmetry.space_group_name_H-M   'P 1'
#
loop_
_entity.id
_entity.type
_entity.pdbx_description
1 polymer ?
#
loop_
_entity_poly.entity_id
_entity_poly.type
_entity_poly.pdbx_seq_one_letter_code
_entity_poly.pdbx_strand_id
1 'polypeptide(L)' 'MTEPWVSADAIAEHLGVTKDSVYSWIATKGMPAHRVGRLWKFQVSEVDAWVRADAADTAGAE' A
#
# COMPACT_ATOMS: atom_id res chain seq x y z
N MET A 1 3.02 -2.32 19.61
CA MET A 1 4.38 -2.61 19.12
C MET A 1 4.65 -1.67 17.97
N THR A 2 5.85 -1.10 17.85
CA THR A 2 6.16 -0.12 16.81
C THR A 2 6.44 -0.84 15.49
N GLU A 3 5.54 -0.72 14.53
CA GLU A 3 5.75 -1.27 13.19
C GLU A 3 6.83 -0.47 12.45
N PRO A 4 7.83 -1.14 11.84
CA PRO A 4 8.84 -0.46 11.04
C PRO A 4 8.24 0.12 9.76
N TRP A 5 8.61 1.37 9.46
CA TRP A 5 8.21 2.07 8.25
C TRP A 5 9.03 1.58 7.05
N VAL A 6 8.35 0.97 6.09
CA VAL A 6 8.97 0.37 4.91
C VAL A 6 8.90 1.32 3.71
N SER A 7 9.77 1.10 2.73
CA SER A 7 9.80 1.86 1.48
C SER A 7 8.83 1.25 0.45
N ALA A 8 8.54 1.98 -0.64
CA ALA A 8 7.68 1.47 -1.71
C ALA A 8 8.16 0.14 -2.32
N ASP A 9 9.48 -0.09 -2.34
CA ASP A 9 10.08 -1.34 -2.80
C ASP A 9 9.65 -2.55 -1.96
N ALA A 10 9.81 -2.43 -0.64
CA ALA A 10 9.47 -3.50 0.28
C ALA A 10 7.96 -3.77 0.31
N ILE A 11 7.10 -2.75 0.12
CA ILE A 11 5.66 -2.97 -0.06
C ILE A 11 5.34 -3.67 -1.37
N ALA A 12 6.00 -3.29 -2.46
CA ALA A 12 5.81 -3.93 -3.75
C ALA A 12 6.18 -5.42 -3.66
N GLU A 13 7.32 -5.75 -3.04
CA GLU A 13 7.73 -7.13 -2.79
C GLU A 13 6.76 -7.86 -1.84
N HIS A 14 6.30 -7.21 -0.77
CA HIS A 14 5.37 -7.80 0.19
C HIS A 14 4.02 -8.18 -0.46
N LEU A 15 3.51 -7.32 -1.33
CA LEU A 15 2.23 -7.54 -2.04
C LEU A 15 2.39 -8.36 -3.32
N GLY A 16 3.62 -8.65 -3.76
CA GLY A 16 3.89 -9.33 -5.03
C GLY A 16 3.52 -8.49 -6.27
N VAL A 17 3.59 -7.17 -6.16
CA VAL A 17 3.26 -6.23 -7.26
C VAL A 17 4.48 -5.41 -7.68
N THR A 18 4.36 -4.66 -8.78
CA THR A 18 5.42 -3.75 -9.21
C THR A 18 5.36 -2.44 -8.43
N LYS A 19 6.53 -1.79 -8.24
CA LYS A 19 6.61 -0.42 -7.69
C LYS A 19 5.69 0.57 -8.42
N ASP A 20 5.57 0.42 -9.74
CA ASP A 20 4.70 1.27 -10.56
C ASP A 20 3.24 1.14 -10.14
N SER A 21 2.77 -0.08 -9.84
CA SER A 21 1.42 -0.32 -9.31
C SER A 21 1.22 0.36 -7.96
N VAL A 22 2.22 0.29 -7.07
CA VAL A 22 2.18 0.98 -5.78
C VAL A 22 2.04 2.50 -5.96
N TYR A 23 2.85 3.11 -6.84
CA TYR A 23 2.73 4.54 -7.13
C TYR A 23 1.39 4.91 -7.78
N SER A 24 0.90 4.06 -8.68
CA SER A 24 -0.42 4.22 -9.30
C SER A 24 -1.52 4.19 -8.25
N TRP A 25 -1.49 3.27 -7.29
CA TRP A 25 -2.50 3.20 -6.22
C TRP A 25 -2.44 4.39 -5.27
N ILE A 26 -1.26 4.94 -4.98
CA ILE A 26 -1.16 6.19 -4.20
C ILE A 26 -1.85 7.34 -4.93
N ALA A 27 -1.70 7.43 -6.26
CA ALA A 27 -2.28 8.49 -7.06
C ALA A 27 -3.77 8.30 -7.38
N THR A 28 -4.21 7.07 -7.61
CA THR A 28 -5.54 6.74 -8.16
C THR A 28 -6.50 6.17 -7.13
N LYS A 29 -6.01 5.30 -6.24
CA LYS A 29 -6.82 4.62 -5.23
C LYS A 29 -6.67 5.19 -3.81
N GLY A 30 -5.81 6.19 -3.63
CA GLY A 30 -5.56 6.80 -2.31
C GLY A 30 -4.94 5.83 -1.31
N MET A 31 -4.06 4.94 -1.78
CA MET A 31 -3.34 3.99 -0.92
C MET A 31 -2.66 4.71 0.26
N PRO A 32 -2.74 4.16 1.49
CA PRO A 32 -2.13 4.76 2.67
C PRO A 32 -0.61 4.83 2.53
N ALA A 33 -0.11 6.05 2.34
CA ALA A 33 1.30 6.35 2.16
C ALA A 33 1.63 7.63 2.92
N HIS A 34 2.75 7.63 3.64
CA HIS A 34 3.18 8.76 4.44
C HIS A 34 4.46 9.34 3.88
N ARG A 35 4.47 10.64 3.63
CA ARG A 35 5.62 11.32 3.05
C ARG A 35 6.58 11.76 4.14
N VAL A 36 7.73 11.10 4.24
CA VAL A 36 8.79 11.44 5.20
C VAL A 36 9.96 12.05 4.42
N GLY A 37 10.02 13.38 4.43
CA GLY A 37 10.96 14.14 3.60
C GLY A 37 10.68 13.93 2.11
N ARG A 38 11.64 13.35 1.38
CA ARG A 38 11.51 13.07 -0.06
C ARG A 38 10.98 11.66 -0.37
N LEU A 39 10.90 10.79 0.62
CA LEU A 39 10.56 9.38 0.42
C LEU A 39 9.15 9.09 0.94
N TRP A 40 8.44 8.24 0.22
CA TRP A 40 7.22 7.63 0.72
C TRP A 40 7.56 6.46 1.63
N LYS A 41 6.88 6.43 2.78
CA LYS A 41 6.99 5.43 3.81
C LYS A 41 5.61 4.83 4.07
N PHE A 42 5.60 3.53 4.30
CA PHE A 42 4.39 2.74 4.42
C PHE A 42 4.45 1.91 5.69
N GLN A 43 3.30 1.66 6.31
CA GLN A 43 3.14 0.65 7.33
C GLN A 43 2.47 -0.56 6.71
N VAL A 44 3.05 -1.74 6.91
CA VAL A 44 2.58 -2.98 6.28
C VAL A 44 1.16 -3.29 6.72
N SER A 45 0.85 -3.17 8.02
CA SER A 45 -0.48 -3.44 8.57
C SER A 45 -1.54 -2.49 8.02
N GLU A 46 -1.19 -1.21 7.80
CA GLU A 46 -2.12 -0.20 7.26
C GLU A 46 -2.42 -0.48 5.78
N VAL A 47 -1.38 -0.81 5.01
CA VAL A 47 -1.52 -1.21 3.61
C VAL A 47 -2.32 -2.51 3.49
N ASP A 48 -2.04 -3.51 4.32
CA ASP A 48 -2.71 -4.80 4.28
C ASP A 48 -4.19 -4.67 4.64
N ALA A 49 -4.53 -3.86 5.65
CA ALA A 49 -5.92 -3.53 5.98
C ALA A 49 -6.64 -2.83 4.81
N TRP A 50 -5.96 -1.89 4.14
CA TRP A 50 -6.49 -1.22 2.95
C TRP A 50 -6.71 -2.17 1.78
N VAL A 51 -5.74 -3.06 1.48
CA VAL A 51 -5.87 -4.08 0.43
C VAL A 51 -7.05 -5.01 0.73
N ARG A 52 -7.22 -5.45 1.99
CA ARG A 52 -8.37 -6.28 2.37
C ARG A 52 -9.70 -5.56 2.22
N ALA A 53 -9.74 -4.25 2.46
CA ALA A 53 -10.93 -3.43 2.27
C ALA A 53 -11.28 -3.23 0.78
N ASP A 54 -10.27 -2.96 -0.07
CA ASP A 54 -10.44 -2.83 -1.54
C ASP A 54 -10.79 -4.18 -2.20
N ALA A 55 -10.21 -5.29 -1.71
CA ALA A 55 -10.56 -6.64 -2.14
C ALA A 55 -12.02 -6.99 -1.81
N ALA A 56 -12.54 -6.51 -0.68
CA ALA A 56 -13.95 -6.70 -0.32
C ALA A 56 -14.90 -5.89 -1.22
N ASP A 57 -14.48 -4.74 -1.72
CA ASP A 57 -15.23 -3.95 -2.71
C ASP A 57 -15.27 -4.64 -4.08
N THR A 58 -14.17 -5.28 -4.47
CA THR A 58 -14.08 -6.01 -5.75
C THR A 58 -14.84 -7.36 -5.72
N ALA A 59 -14.89 -8.03 -4.57
CA ALA A 59 -15.61 -9.30 -4.41
C ALA A 59 -17.15 -9.17 -4.33
N GLY A 60 -17.69 -7.94 -4.34
CA GLY A 60 -19.13 -7.66 -4.42
C GLY A 60 -19.69 -7.65 -5.85
N ALA A 61 -18.86 -7.89 -6.86
CA ALA A 61 -19.23 -7.92 -8.27
C ALA A 61 -19.09 -9.34 -8.85
N GLU A 62 -19.85 -10.30 -8.31
CA GLU A 62 -20.19 -11.56 -8.98
C GLU A 62 -21.70 -11.82 -8.90
#